data_AF-A0A8D8JTG2-F1
#
_entry.id   AF-A0A8D8JTG2-F1
#
_cell.length_a   1.000
_cell.length_b   1.000
_cell.length_c   1.000
_cell.angle_alpha   90.00
_cell.angle_beta   90.00
_cell.angle_gamma   90.00
#
_symmetry.space_group_name_H-M   'P 1'
#
loop_
_entity.id
_entity.type
_entity.pdbx_description
1 polymer ?
#
loop_
_entity_poly.entity_id
_entity_poly.type
_entity_poly.pdbx_seq_one_letter_code
_entity_poly.pdbx_strand_id
1 'polypeptide(L)'
;MYYRSMRYQVFQIARRLGTGYFQTYFHVNLESAKSRNSKRSNAVPEEVISRMFYKLEKPDERICRWEKNTITLNNSSGPIDIIFKTTLNCLERPVEPLKAHETTNPVEQSLVHKVDLMLRKVVGEMIKQQKESLNSGEVKLFAEGLLSKRKLALEDLRAGLVEIDPERVTGEQIQTWLQ
;
A
#
# COMPACT_ATOMS: atom_id res chain seq x y z
N MET A 1 -8.84 20.67 6.74
CA MET A 1 -8.51 19.95 5.49
C MET A 1 -9.64 18.99 5.16
N TYR A 2 -10.19 19.08 3.95
CA TYR A 2 -11.44 18.41 3.58
C TYR A 2 -11.26 16.93 3.23
N TYR A 3 -10.26 16.63 2.40
CA TYR A 3 -9.90 15.25 2.06
C TYR A 3 -8.78 14.73 2.97
N ARG A 4 -8.79 13.43 3.23
CA ARG A 4 -7.74 12.71 3.95
C ARG A 4 -6.41 12.77 3.21
N SER A 5 -6.41 12.75 1.87
CA SER A 5 -5.20 12.89 1.05
C SER A 5 -4.45 14.20 1.33
N MET A 6 -5.17 15.30 1.57
CA MET A 6 -4.57 16.59 1.95
C MET A 6 -3.83 16.50 3.29
N ARG A 7 -4.45 15.85 4.29
CA ARG A 7 -3.81 15.62 5.61
C ARG A 7 -2.61 14.69 5.48
N TYR A 8 -2.73 13.64 4.67
CA TYR A 8 -1.66 12.70 4.43
C TYR A 8 -0.44 13.38 3.80
N GLN A 9 -0.62 14.32 2.87
CA GLN A 9 0.50 15.09 2.31
C GLN A 9 1.29 15.84 3.38
N VAL A 10 0.62 16.45 4.36
CA VAL A 10 1.29 17.13 5.47
C VAL A 10 1.97 16.14 6.41
N PHE A 11 1.33 15.01 6.71
CA PHE A 11 1.96 13.90 7.43
C PHE A 11 3.23 13.40 6.73
N GLN A 12 3.23 13.30 5.39
CA GLN A 12 4.41 12.91 4.61
C GLN A 12 5.56 13.91 4.73
N ILE A 13 5.24 15.20 4.77
CA ILE A 13 6.25 16.23 4.98
C ILE A 13 6.88 16.08 6.36
N ALA A 14 6.05 15.92 7.41
CA ALA A 14 6.54 15.70 8.77
C ALA A 14 7.43 14.45 8.87
N ARG A 15 6.98 13.36 8.23
CA ARG A 15 7.73 12.11 8.11
C ARG A 15 9.09 12.30 7.43
N ARG A 16 9.12 12.96 6.27
CA ARG A 16 10.37 13.21 5.52
C ARG A 16 11.38 14.06 6.31
N LEU A 17 10.87 14.99 7.12
CA LEU A 17 11.70 15.87 7.95
C LEU A 17 12.05 15.27 9.32
N GLY A 18 11.54 14.08 9.64
CA GLY A 18 11.75 13.46 10.95
C GLY A 18 11.23 14.34 12.09
N THR A 19 10.07 14.98 11.91
CA THR A 19 9.49 15.89 12.91
C THR A 19 8.14 15.39 13.42
N GLY A 20 7.66 16.00 14.51
CA GLY A 20 6.37 15.70 15.11
C GLY A 20 5.21 16.03 14.18
N TYR A 21 4.16 15.20 14.24
CA TYR A 21 2.90 15.45 13.56
C TYR A 21 1.71 15.21 14.49
N PHE A 22 0.82 16.19 14.53
CA PHE A 22 -0.52 16.06 15.07
C PHE A 22 -1.48 16.93 14.25
N GLN A 23 -2.78 16.72 14.45
CA GLN A 23 -3.79 17.53 13.79
C GLN A 23 -4.93 17.84 14.75
N THR A 24 -5.55 19.00 14.54
CA THR A 24 -6.74 19.41 15.29
C THR A 24 -7.95 19.37 14.38
N TYR A 25 -8.95 18.59 14.77
CA TYR A 25 -10.25 18.52 14.12
C TYR A 25 -11.27 19.37 14.88
N PHE A 26 -11.70 20.46 14.26
CA PHE A 26 -12.76 21.31 14.79
C PHE A 26 -14.11 20.73 14.41
N HIS A 27 -14.70 19.98 15.32
CA HIS A 27 -16.04 19.43 15.14
C HIS A 27 -17.09 20.53 15.32
N VAL A 28 -18.06 20.55 14.43
CA VAL A 28 -19.23 21.41 14.50
C VAL A 28 -20.41 20.63 13.93
N ASN A 29 -21.57 20.72 14.57
CA ASN A 29 -22.79 20.14 14.01
C ASN A 29 -23.28 20.95 12.80
N LEU A 30 -24.09 20.32 11.94
CA LEU A 30 -24.53 20.92 10.68
C LEU A 30 -25.32 22.22 10.91
N GLU A 31 -26.25 22.24 11.87
CA GLU A 31 -27.09 23.40 12.17
C GLU A 31 -26.27 24.61 12.62
N SER A 32 -25.27 24.38 13.48
CA SER A 32 -24.34 25.43 13.91
C SER A 32 -23.49 25.93 12.74
N ALA A 33 -23.05 25.05 11.85
CA ALA A 33 -22.30 25.43 10.66
C ALA A 33 -23.14 26.31 9.72
N LYS A 34 -24.41 25.94 9.48
CA LYS A 34 -25.36 26.70 8.67
C LYS A 34 -25.68 28.07 9.28
N SER A 35 -26.00 28.09 10.58
CA SER A 35 -26.29 29.32 11.33
C SER A 35 -25.11 30.29 11.35
N ARG A 36 -23.87 29.79 11.47
CA ARG A 36 -22.67 30.63 11.38
C ARG A 36 -22.41 31.10 9.96
N ASN A 37 -22.66 30.25 8.96
CA ASN A 37 -22.48 30.58 7.55
C ASN A 37 -23.44 31.69 7.07
N SER A 38 -24.70 31.68 7.50
CA SER A 38 -25.67 32.72 7.12
C SER A 38 -25.34 34.12 7.64
N LYS A 39 -24.51 34.20 8.70
CA LYS A 39 -24.03 35.46 9.28
C LYS A 39 -22.78 36.01 8.61
N ARG A 40 -22.18 35.30 7.64
CA ARG A 40 -20.97 35.74 6.93
C ARG A 40 -21.36 36.67 5.79
N SER A 41 -20.56 37.71 5.57
CA SER A 41 -20.73 38.62 4.42
C SER A 41 -20.68 37.88 3.07
N ASN A 42 -19.82 36.87 2.97
CA ASN A 42 -19.69 35.97 1.81
C ASN A 42 -20.19 34.57 2.18
N ALA A 43 -21.48 34.43 2.42
CA ALA A 43 -22.10 33.15 2.73
C ALA A 43 -21.98 32.19 1.53
N VAL A 44 -21.64 30.94 1.82
CA VAL A 44 -21.68 29.85 0.82
C VAL A 44 -23.11 29.29 0.78
N PRO A 45 -23.63 28.83 -0.36
CA PRO A 45 -24.98 28.26 -0.40
C PRO A 45 -25.16 27.10 0.61
N GLU A 46 -26.33 27.03 1.23
CA GLU A 46 -26.58 26.10 2.34
C GLU A 46 -26.48 24.63 1.92
N GLU A 47 -26.88 24.32 0.70
CA GLU A 47 -26.75 22.99 0.10
C GLU A 47 -25.28 22.58 -0.06
N VAL A 48 -24.38 23.54 -0.29
CA VAL A 48 -22.94 23.27 -0.35
C VAL A 48 -22.41 22.96 1.04
N ILE A 49 -22.80 23.70 2.08
CA ILE A 49 -22.42 23.41 3.47
C ILE A 49 -22.89 22.01 3.87
N SER A 50 -24.14 21.67 3.56
CA SER A 50 -24.72 20.35 3.84
C SER A 50 -23.96 19.25 3.12
N ARG A 51 -23.73 19.41 1.81
CA ARG A 51 -22.95 18.46 1.01
C ARG A 51 -21.53 18.28 1.55
N MET A 52 -20.87 19.36 1.94
CA MET A 52 -19.53 19.32 2.52
C MET A 52 -19.53 18.61 3.87
N PHE A 53 -20.52 18.83 4.73
CA PHE A 53 -20.62 18.16 6.03
C PHE A 53 -20.69 16.63 5.90
N TYR A 54 -21.51 16.13 4.97
CA TYR A 54 -21.68 14.68 4.77
C TYR A 54 -20.50 14.03 4.03
N LYS A 55 -19.85 14.76 3.12
CA LYS A 55 -18.72 14.25 2.35
C LYS A 55 -17.35 14.50 3.01
N LEU A 56 -17.32 15.22 4.14
CA LEU A 56 -16.08 15.47 4.87
C LEU A 56 -15.49 14.14 5.37
N GLU A 57 -14.27 13.85 4.94
CA GLU A 57 -13.52 12.68 5.41
C GLU A 57 -12.96 12.97 6.81
N LYS A 58 -13.80 12.78 7.85
CA LYS A 58 -13.43 13.00 9.25
C LYS A 58 -12.19 12.16 9.61
N PRO A 59 -11.24 12.72 10.38
CA PRO A 59 -10.08 11.96 10.81
C PRO A 59 -10.48 10.82 11.75
N ASP A 60 -9.93 9.63 11.52
CA ASP A 60 -10.23 8.45 12.31
C ASP A 60 -9.01 7.51 12.32
N GLU A 61 -8.41 7.35 13.50
CA GLU A 61 -7.22 6.51 13.69
C GLU A 61 -7.47 5.02 13.42
N ARG A 62 -8.73 4.57 13.54
CA ARG A 62 -9.12 3.18 13.28
C ARG A 62 -9.07 2.87 11.79
N ILE A 63 -9.35 3.88 10.95
CA ILE A 63 -9.23 3.79 9.50
C ILE A 63 -7.79 4.06 9.07
N CYS A 64 -7.13 5.02 9.72
CA CYS A 64 -5.79 5.49 9.37
C CYS A 64 -4.93 5.69 10.60
N ARG A 65 -4.11 4.69 10.93
CA ARG A 65 -3.23 4.70 12.11
C ARG A 65 -2.29 5.92 12.19
N TRP A 66 -1.95 6.54 11.07
CA TRP A 66 -1.12 7.76 11.06
C TRP A 66 -1.87 9.01 11.56
N GLU A 67 -3.20 8.96 11.69
CA GLU A 67 -4.04 10.01 12.28
C GLU A 67 -4.20 9.87 13.80
N LYS A 68 -3.49 8.95 14.47
CA LYS A 68 -3.57 8.69 15.92
C LYS A 68 -3.42 9.93 16.81
N ASN A 69 -2.64 10.92 16.36
CA ASN A 69 -2.43 12.18 17.09
C ASN A 69 -3.47 13.24 16.68
N THR A 70 -4.75 12.86 16.62
CA THR A 70 -5.85 13.78 16.31
C THR A 70 -6.52 14.28 17.58
N ILE A 71 -6.58 15.60 17.75
CA ILE A 71 -7.35 16.26 18.81
C ILE A 71 -8.69 16.70 18.23
N THR A 72 -9.81 16.23 18.78
CA THR A 72 -11.14 16.70 18.37
C THR A 72 -11.66 17.77 19.33
N LEU A 73 -12.00 18.94 18.81
CA LEU A 73 -12.55 20.06 19.57
C LEU A 73 -14.01 20.28 19.18
N ASN A 74 -14.93 20.16 20.14
CA ASN A 74 -16.37 20.29 19.91
C ASN A 74 -16.90 21.71 20.12
N ASN A 75 -16.12 22.60 20.74
CA ASN A 75 -16.53 23.97 21.04
C ASN A 75 -15.35 24.94 20.88
N SER A 76 -15.66 26.23 20.75
CA SER A 76 -14.70 27.30 20.51
C SER A 76 -13.67 27.49 21.65
N SER A 77 -13.98 26.99 22.85
CA SER A 77 -13.08 26.93 24.00
C SER A 77 -12.42 25.56 24.08
N GLY A 78 -11.62 25.21 23.09
CA GLY A 78 -10.74 24.06 23.21
C GLY A 78 -9.73 24.30 24.34
N PRO A 79 -9.44 23.32 25.20
CA PRO A 79 -8.40 23.46 26.20
C PRO A 79 -7.06 23.56 25.47
N ILE A 80 -6.57 24.79 25.34
CA ILE A 80 -5.30 25.16 24.72
C ILE A 80 -4.16 24.28 25.28
N ASP A 81 -4.26 23.91 26.55
CA ASP A 81 -3.33 23.01 27.25
C ASP A 81 -3.23 21.63 26.61
N ILE A 82 -4.34 21.05 26.11
CA ILE A 82 -4.31 19.75 25.43
C ILE A 82 -3.54 19.87 24.11
N ILE A 83 -3.72 20.98 23.39
CA ILE A 83 -3.00 21.25 22.15
C ILE A 83 -1.50 21.39 22.45
N PHE A 84 -1.12 22.20 23.42
CA PHE A 84 0.29 22.36 23.82
C PHE A 84 0.91 21.04 24.28
N LYS A 85 0.24 20.29 25.16
CA LYS A 85 0.72 18.99 25.64
C LYS A 85 0.90 18.00 24.49
N THR A 86 -0.05 17.93 23.57
CA THR A 86 0.04 17.04 22.41
C THR A 86 1.17 17.47 21.47
N THR A 87 1.36 18.78 21.29
CA THR A 87 2.46 19.34 20.49
C THR A 87 3.81 18.88 21.06
N LEU A 88 4.04 19.06 22.36
CA LEU A 88 5.27 18.62 23.03
C LEU A 88 5.49 17.11 22.88
N ASN A 89 4.45 16.31 23.16
CA ASN A 89 4.53 14.85 23.01
C ASN A 89 4.89 14.41 21.58
N CYS A 90 4.39 15.12 20.56
CA CYS A 90 4.68 14.80 19.17
C CYS A 90 6.07 15.26 18.75
N LEU A 91 6.59 16.35 19.33
CA LEU A 91 7.97 16.80 19.11
C LEU A 91 8.98 15.82 19.71
N GLU A 92 8.69 15.26 20.89
CA GLU A 92 9.51 14.22 21.53
C GLU A 92 9.43 12.86 20.82
N ARG A 93 8.40 12.65 20.00
CA ARG A 93 8.14 11.40 19.26
C ARG A 93 7.92 11.69 17.79
N PRO A 94 8.98 12.08 17.06
CA PRO A 94 8.88 12.45 15.67
C PRO A 94 8.34 11.30 14.82
N VAL A 95 7.74 11.66 13.68
CA VAL A 95 7.35 10.66 12.69
C VAL A 95 8.63 10.19 12.00
N GLU A 96 9.00 8.94 12.26
CA GLU A 96 10.17 8.32 11.65
C GLU A 96 10.09 8.43 10.12
N PRO A 97 11.12 9.01 9.46
CA PRO A 97 11.24 8.92 8.02
C PRO A 97 11.07 7.47 7.62
N LEU A 98 10.38 7.24 6.50
CA LEU A 98 10.65 5.99 5.82
C LEU A 98 12.15 6.00 5.61
N LYS A 99 12.86 5.03 6.20
CA LYS A 99 14.17 4.70 5.69
C LYS A 99 13.95 4.69 4.17
N ALA A 100 14.72 5.49 3.44
CA ALA A 100 14.93 5.13 2.04
C ALA A 100 15.14 3.61 2.08
N HIS A 101 14.66 2.88 1.10
CA HIS A 101 15.31 1.59 0.91
C HIS A 101 16.80 1.95 0.71
N GLU A 102 17.59 2.02 1.80
CA GLU A 102 18.90 1.42 1.90
C GLU A 102 18.65 0.14 1.17
N THR A 103 19.03 0.17 -0.11
CA THR A 103 19.09 -0.95 -1.04
C THR A 103 18.84 -2.18 -0.23
N THR A 104 17.57 -2.64 -0.21
CA THR A 104 17.18 -3.79 0.60
C THR A 104 18.29 -4.77 0.36
N ASN A 105 19.10 -5.08 1.40
CA ASN A 105 20.11 -6.14 1.30
C ASN A 105 19.41 -7.22 0.52
N PRO A 106 19.87 -7.56 -0.71
CA PRO A 106 19.06 -8.31 -1.66
C PRO A 106 18.52 -9.48 -0.87
N VAL A 107 17.20 -9.48 -0.63
CA VAL A 107 16.57 -10.51 0.19
C VAL A 107 17.06 -11.78 -0.43
N GLU A 108 17.86 -12.56 0.31
CA GLU A 108 18.48 -13.76 -0.24
C GLU A 108 17.35 -14.57 -0.84
N GLN A 109 17.28 -14.57 -2.18
CA GLN A 109 16.17 -15.18 -2.86
C GLN A 109 16.30 -16.66 -2.52
N SER A 110 15.34 -17.18 -1.73
CA SER A 110 15.28 -18.61 -1.44
C SER A 110 15.44 -19.38 -2.75
N LEU A 111 16.14 -20.51 -2.72
CA LEU A 111 16.40 -21.30 -3.91
C LEU A 111 15.09 -21.62 -4.67
N VAL A 112 14.00 -21.83 -3.94
CA VAL A 112 12.63 -21.98 -4.49
C VAL A 112 12.21 -20.79 -5.35
N HIS A 113 12.48 -19.56 -4.91
CA HIS A 113 12.15 -18.35 -5.66
C HIS A 113 13.00 -18.19 -6.92
N LYS A 114 14.31 -18.49 -6.85
CA LYS A 114 15.19 -18.47 -8.03
C LYS A 114 14.72 -19.48 -9.08
N VAL A 115 14.37 -20.69 -8.64
CA VAL A 115 13.88 -21.76 -9.50
C VAL A 115 12.51 -21.42 -10.10
N ASP A 116 11.59 -20.85 -9.33
CA ASP A 116 10.29 -20.38 -9.84
C ASP A 116 10.46 -19.29 -10.92
N LEU A 117 11.37 -18.35 -10.71
CA LEU A 117 11.64 -17.31 -11.71
C LEU A 117 12.18 -17.90 -13.02
N MET A 118 13.10 -18.86 -12.93
CA MET A 118 13.64 -19.56 -14.10
C MET A 118 12.59 -20.42 -14.81
N LEU A 119 11.77 -21.17 -14.06
CA LEU A 119 10.66 -21.95 -14.58
C LEU A 119 9.66 -21.08 -15.36
N ARG A 120 9.31 -19.90 -14.83
CA ARG A 120 8.43 -18.95 -15.53
C ARG A 120 9.03 -18.47 -16.85
N LYS A 121 10.34 -18.23 -16.88
CA LYS A 121 11.04 -17.81 -18.11
C LYS A 121 11.04 -18.93 -19.16
N VAL A 122 11.42 -20.15 -18.78
CA VAL A 122 11.47 -21.31 -19.69
C VAL A 122 10.08 -21.63 -20.24
N VAL A 123 9.04 -21.66 -19.40
CA VAL A 123 7.65 -21.89 -19.86
C VAL A 123 7.23 -20.81 -20.86
N GLY A 124 7.56 -19.55 -20.60
CA GLY A 124 7.27 -18.44 -21.51
C GLY A 124 7.96 -18.59 -22.87
N GLU A 125 9.22 -19.02 -22.88
CA GLU A 125 9.98 -19.28 -24.11
C GLU A 125 9.42 -20.47 -24.91
N MET A 126 9.07 -21.57 -24.24
CA MET A 126 8.47 -22.75 -24.89
C MET A 126 7.11 -22.43 -25.50
N ILE A 127 6.24 -21.69 -24.78
CA ILE A 127 4.94 -21.26 -25.33
C ILE A 127 5.15 -20.33 -26.53
N LYS A 128 6.13 -19.41 -26.47
CA LYS A 128 6.44 -18.50 -27.57
C LYS A 128 6.91 -19.27 -28.81
N GLN A 129 7.81 -20.24 -28.66
CA GLN A 129 8.30 -21.08 -29.77
C GLN A 129 7.17 -21.89 -30.42
N GLN A 130 6.29 -22.49 -29.61
CA GLN A 130 5.20 -23.31 -30.14
C GLN A 130 4.06 -22.49 -30.77
N LYS A 131 3.90 -21.22 -30.37
CA LYS A 131 2.94 -20.30 -30.99
C LYS A 131 3.23 -20.01 -32.46
N GLU A 132 4.47 -20.23 -32.91
CA GLU A 132 4.87 -20.08 -34.32
C GLU A 132 4.46 -21.29 -35.18
N SER A 133 4.17 -22.45 -34.56
CA SER A 133 3.90 -23.73 -35.24
C SER A 133 2.50 -24.28 -35.02
N LEU A 134 1.80 -23.88 -33.96
CA LEU A 134 0.52 -24.44 -33.54
C LEU A 134 -0.65 -23.46 -33.70
N ASN A 135 -1.86 -24.00 -33.85
CA ASN A 135 -3.08 -23.18 -33.83
C ASN A 135 -3.46 -22.74 -32.40
N SER A 136 -4.35 -21.75 -32.28
CA SER A 136 -4.73 -21.15 -30.98
C SER A 136 -5.26 -22.16 -29.95
N GLY A 137 -5.95 -23.22 -30.39
CA GLY A 137 -6.45 -24.28 -29.50
C GLY A 137 -5.35 -25.21 -29.00
N GLU A 138 -4.43 -25.59 -29.89
CA GLU A 138 -3.26 -26.41 -29.57
C GLU A 138 -2.26 -25.68 -28.66
N VAL A 139 -2.04 -24.38 -28.88
CA VAL A 139 -1.21 -23.54 -28.00
C VAL A 139 -1.78 -23.49 -26.59
N LYS A 140 -3.12 -23.42 -26.46
CA LYS A 140 -3.79 -23.41 -25.16
C LYS A 140 -3.60 -24.73 -24.42
N LEU A 141 -3.85 -25.87 -25.08
CA LEU A 141 -3.65 -27.20 -24.50
C LEU A 141 -2.18 -27.43 -24.10
N PHE A 142 -1.24 -27.00 -24.94
CA PHE A 142 0.19 -27.07 -24.66
C PHE A 142 0.58 -26.21 -23.44
N ALA A 143 0.08 -24.98 -23.36
CA ALA A 143 0.33 -24.08 -22.23
C ALA A 143 -0.24 -24.64 -20.91
N GLU A 144 -1.44 -25.22 -20.93
CA GLU A 144 -2.05 -25.85 -19.75
C GLU A 144 -1.22 -27.05 -19.25
N GLY A 145 -0.70 -27.87 -20.16
CA GLY A 145 0.23 -28.96 -19.84
C GLY A 145 1.52 -28.45 -19.17
N LEU A 146 2.16 -27.44 -19.74
CA LEU A 146 3.37 -26.84 -19.18
C LEU A 146 3.15 -26.19 -17.81
N LEU A 147 2.03 -25.49 -17.62
CA LEU A 147 1.70 -24.87 -16.33
C LEU A 147 1.44 -25.92 -15.24
N SER A 148 0.86 -27.06 -15.60
CA SER A 148 0.64 -28.19 -14.69
C SER A 148 1.95 -28.82 -14.27
N LYS A 149 2.86 -29.09 -15.22
CA LYS A 149 4.21 -29.61 -14.93
C LYS A 149 5.04 -28.64 -14.09
N ARG A 150 4.96 -27.33 -14.37
CA ARG A 150 5.59 -26.28 -13.56
C ARG A 150 5.12 -26.33 -12.11
N LYS A 151 3.81 -26.51 -11.90
CA LYS A 151 3.21 -26.58 -10.57
C LYS A 151 3.77 -27.78 -9.80
N LEU A 152 3.80 -28.96 -10.42
CA LEU A 152 4.34 -30.19 -9.82
C LEU A 152 5.82 -30.02 -9.46
N ALA A 153 6.65 -29.52 -10.38
CA ALA A 153 8.08 -29.30 -10.13
C ALA A 153 8.34 -28.33 -8.95
N LEU A 154 7.50 -27.31 -8.78
CA LEU A 154 7.59 -26.41 -7.62
C LEU A 154 7.10 -27.05 -6.33
N GLU A 155 6.13 -27.95 -6.38
CA GLU A 155 5.64 -28.70 -5.22
C GLU A 155 6.71 -29.71 -4.75
N ASP A 156 7.31 -30.45 -5.68
CA ASP A 156 8.39 -31.41 -5.39
C ASP A 156 9.62 -30.71 -4.79
N LEU A 157 9.98 -29.53 -5.32
CA LEU A 157 11.05 -28.72 -4.75
C LEU A 157 10.73 -28.23 -3.34
N ARG A 158 9.49 -27.79 -3.08
CA ARG A 158 9.07 -27.37 -1.74
C ARG A 158 9.03 -28.53 -0.75
N ALA A 159 8.76 -29.73 -1.23
CA ALA A 159 8.76 -30.97 -0.46
C ALA A 159 10.16 -31.54 -0.22
N GLY A 160 11.21 -30.96 -0.83
CA GLY A 160 12.58 -31.45 -0.73
C GLY A 160 12.82 -32.76 -1.50
N LEU A 161 11.93 -33.11 -2.43
CA LEU A 161 12.05 -34.31 -3.27
C LEU A 161 13.02 -34.12 -4.43
N VAL A 162 13.44 -32.87 -4.68
CA VAL A 162 14.41 -32.49 -5.71
C VAL A 162 15.54 -31.73 -5.04
N GLU A 163 16.74 -32.31 -5.04
CA GLU A 163 17.96 -31.61 -4.66
C GLU A 163 18.44 -30.75 -5.83
N ILE A 164 18.65 -29.47 -5.56
CA ILE A 164 19.08 -28.49 -6.55
C ILE A 164 20.34 -27.82 -6.02
N ASP A 165 21.43 -27.91 -6.79
CA ASP A 165 22.63 -27.12 -6.55
C ASP A 165 22.38 -25.66 -6.99
N PRO A 166 22.37 -24.68 -6.07
CA PRO A 166 22.09 -23.28 -6.36
C PRO A 166 23.02 -22.65 -7.43
N GLU A 167 24.23 -23.20 -7.61
CA GLU A 167 25.23 -22.67 -8.54
C GLU A 167 25.21 -23.35 -9.91
N ARG A 168 24.48 -24.46 -10.07
CA ARG A 168 24.46 -25.25 -11.31
C ARG A 168 23.14 -25.27 -12.05
N VAL A 169 22.09 -24.63 -11.52
CA VAL A 169 20.77 -24.62 -12.15
C VAL A 169 20.82 -23.86 -13.48
N THR A 170 20.77 -24.59 -14.58
CA THR A 170 20.68 -24.03 -15.94
C THR A 170 19.24 -24.16 -16.48
N GLY A 171 18.90 -23.34 -17.47
CA GLY A 171 17.62 -23.45 -18.16
C GLY A 171 17.38 -24.82 -18.79
N GLU A 172 18.44 -25.52 -19.21
CA GLU A 172 18.39 -26.86 -19.79
C GLU A 172 17.98 -27.93 -18.76
N GLN A 173 18.51 -27.87 -17.53
CA GLN A 173 18.09 -28.77 -16.46
C GLN A 173 16.61 -28.56 -16.11
N ILE A 174 16.16 -27.31 -16.07
CA ILE A 174 14.75 -26.98 -15.79
C ILE A 174 13.82 -27.44 -16.92
N GLN A 175 14.28 -27.44 -18.18
CA GLN A 175 13.52 -28.00 -19.29
C GLN A 175 13.27 -29.49 -19.13
N THR A 176 14.20 -30.26 -18.54
CA THR A 176 13.98 -31.71 -18.29
C THR A 176 12.82 -32.00 -17.34
N TRP A 177 12.48 -31.07 -16.44
CA TRP A 177 11.31 -31.20 -15.54
C TRP A 177 9.99 -30.91 -16.24
N LEU A 178 10.05 -30.33 -17.44
CA LEU A 178 8.89 -29.98 -18.25
C LEU A 178 8.69 -30.95 -19.43
N GLN A 179 9.64 -31.87 -19.67
CA GLN A 179 9.50 -33.00 -20.62
C GLN A 179 8.60 -34.10 -20.05
#